data_AF-A0A0U1L0S9-F1
#
_entry.id   AF-A0A0U1L0S9-F1
#
_cell.length_a   1.000
_cell.length_b   1.000
_cell.length_c   1.000
_cell.angle_alpha   90.00
_cell.angle_beta   90.00
_cell.angle_gamma   90.00
#
_symmetry.space_group_name_H-M   'P 1'
#
loop_
_entity.id
_entity.type
_entity.pdbx_description
1 polymer ?
#
loop_
_entity_poly.entity_id
_entity_poly.type
_entity_poly.pdbx_seq_one_letter_code
_entity_poly.pdbx_strand_id
1 'polypeptide(L)'
;MFSLTKRQAAILLSVVLLCVAGWLLYQHFHQPQPITAESQLQAETAAGVDLAAKNAHIDMLQSQLTEAAQQIAELKSQPPNTIVKTVPVEVIKTIEVERQKSGADFAIVTDPTQPDKQVDSKEVEKLPTDTSVTLNQYNVFAYKKVIRGINVYPDWNKAVQGKFKLDEVTADVSRRISKDGKYIGVVAGYDFEHDKAKAGLRYSF
;
A
#
# COMPACT_ATOMS: atom_id res chain seq x y z
N MET A 1 -12.60 -8.43 -43.49
CA MET A 1 -13.75 -8.58 -42.57
C MET A 1 -13.95 -10.07 -42.33
N PHE A 2 -13.65 -10.57 -41.14
CA PHE A 2 -13.91 -11.98 -40.82
C PHE A 2 -15.40 -12.16 -40.52
N SER A 3 -16.15 -12.84 -41.41
CA SER A 3 -17.53 -13.21 -41.11
C SER A 3 -17.53 -14.54 -40.34
N LEU A 4 -17.76 -14.47 -39.04
CA LEU A 4 -17.96 -15.65 -38.21
C LEU A 4 -19.29 -16.31 -38.57
N THR A 5 -19.27 -17.59 -38.90
CA THR A 5 -20.51 -18.38 -39.03
C THR A 5 -21.21 -18.47 -37.67
N LYS A 6 -22.55 -18.66 -37.65
CA LYS A 6 -23.33 -18.75 -36.39
C LYS A 6 -22.75 -19.77 -35.38
N ARG A 7 -22.18 -20.87 -35.88
CA ARG A 7 -21.50 -21.90 -35.05
C ARG A 7 -20.18 -21.38 -34.46
N GLN A 8 -19.36 -20.69 -35.24
CA GLN A 8 -18.12 -20.09 -34.74
C GLN A 8 -18.41 -18.97 -33.74
N ALA A 9 -19.45 -18.16 -33.96
CA ALA A 9 -19.88 -17.13 -33.01
C ALA A 9 -20.34 -17.75 -31.67
N ALA A 10 -21.10 -18.83 -31.71
CA ALA A 10 -21.53 -19.55 -30.50
C ALA A 10 -20.35 -20.16 -29.73
N ILE A 11 -19.38 -20.77 -30.43
CA ILE A 11 -18.17 -21.33 -29.80
C ILE A 11 -17.35 -20.21 -29.15
N LEU A 12 -17.15 -19.08 -29.86
CA LEU A 12 -16.35 -17.96 -29.37
C LEU A 12 -17.01 -17.30 -28.15
N LEU A 13 -18.34 -17.15 -28.16
CA LEU A 13 -19.11 -16.67 -27.00
C LEU A 13 -18.95 -17.61 -25.79
N SER A 14 -19.05 -18.92 -26.00
CA SER A 14 -18.88 -19.91 -24.92
C SER A 14 -17.47 -19.90 -24.33
N VAL A 15 -16.43 -19.73 -25.16
CA VAL A 15 -15.05 -19.59 -24.69
C VAL A 15 -14.87 -18.31 -23.88
N VAL A 16 -15.40 -17.17 -24.35
CA VAL A 16 -15.36 -15.91 -23.60
C VAL A 16 -16.08 -16.03 -22.25
N LEU A 17 -17.27 -16.65 -22.23
CA LEU A 17 -18.00 -16.89 -20.99
C LEU A 17 -17.24 -17.80 -20.03
N LEU A 18 -16.57 -18.85 -20.52
CA LEU A 18 -15.70 -19.70 -19.72
C LEU A 18 -14.51 -18.93 -19.14
N CYS A 19 -13.86 -18.07 -19.93
CA CYS A 19 -12.78 -17.22 -19.44
C CYS A 19 -13.26 -16.23 -18.38
N VAL A 20 -14.43 -15.60 -18.58
CA VAL A 20 -15.03 -14.68 -17.59
C VAL A 20 -15.42 -15.43 -16.32
N ALA A 21 -16.05 -16.60 -16.42
CA ALA A 21 -16.41 -17.42 -15.27
C ALA A 21 -15.17 -17.90 -14.50
N GLY A 22 -14.12 -18.32 -15.22
CA GLY A 22 -12.82 -18.69 -14.63
C GLY A 22 -12.16 -17.51 -13.92
N TRP A 23 -12.21 -16.31 -14.51
CA TRP A 23 -11.68 -15.09 -13.90
C TRP A 23 -12.48 -14.68 -12.65
N LEU A 24 -13.81 -14.75 -12.68
CA LEU A 24 -14.67 -14.47 -11.54
C LEU A 24 -14.45 -15.47 -10.39
N LEU A 25 -14.31 -16.77 -10.71
CA LEU A 25 -13.98 -17.79 -9.71
C LEU A 25 -12.59 -17.54 -9.10
N TYR A 26 -11.60 -17.21 -9.93
CA TYR A 26 -10.27 -16.86 -9.44
C TYR A 26 -10.32 -15.67 -8.49
N GLN A 27 -11.05 -14.60 -8.84
CA GLN A 27 -11.22 -13.42 -7.99
C GLN A 27 -11.98 -13.74 -6.68
N HIS A 28 -12.94 -14.66 -6.71
CA HIS A 28 -13.67 -15.06 -5.51
C HIS A 28 -12.78 -15.81 -4.50
N PHE A 29 -11.87 -16.67 -4.98
CA PHE A 29 -10.97 -17.44 -4.12
C PHE A 29 -9.68 -16.70 -3.72
N HIS A 30 -9.25 -15.70 -4.50
CA HIS A 30 -8.06 -14.89 -4.23
C HIS A 30 -8.46 -13.49 -3.79
N GLN A 31 -9.23 -13.39 -2.71
CA GLN A 31 -9.51 -12.08 -2.11
C GLN A 31 -8.28 -11.60 -1.32
N PRO A 32 -7.97 -10.30 -1.39
CA PRO A 32 -6.86 -9.75 -0.62
C PRO A 32 -7.12 -9.92 0.88
N GLN A 33 -6.08 -10.31 1.60
CA GLN A 33 -6.05 -10.42 3.05
C GLN A 33 -5.27 -9.22 3.61
N PRO A 34 -5.95 -8.11 3.94
CA PRO A 34 -5.28 -6.88 4.35
C PRO A 34 -4.72 -6.96 5.77
N ILE A 35 -4.98 -8.03 6.52
CA ILE A 35 -4.43 -8.29 7.83
C ILE A 35 -3.61 -9.57 7.72
N THR A 36 -2.32 -9.46 8.00
CA THR A 36 -1.42 -10.63 8.07
C THR A 36 -0.92 -10.79 9.49
N ALA A 37 -1.06 -11.99 10.02
CA ALA A 37 -0.53 -12.36 11.32
C ALA A 37 0.87 -12.97 11.13
N GLU A 38 1.88 -12.43 11.81
CA GLU A 38 3.27 -12.89 11.70
C GLU A 38 3.94 -12.92 13.08
N SER A 39 5.13 -13.51 13.18
CA SER A 39 5.97 -13.33 14.35
C SER A 39 6.59 -11.93 14.33
N GLN A 40 6.98 -11.43 15.51
CA GLN A 40 7.64 -10.13 15.61
C GLN A 40 8.96 -10.11 14.85
N LEU A 41 9.73 -11.21 14.90
CA LEU A 41 10.98 -11.33 14.14
C LEU A 41 10.76 -11.26 12.62
N GLN A 42 9.68 -11.87 12.11
CA GLN A 42 9.36 -11.83 10.68
C GLN A 42 8.91 -10.44 10.25
N ALA A 43 8.05 -9.79 11.05
CA ALA A 43 7.54 -8.44 10.80
C ALA A 43 8.64 -7.36 10.75
N GLU A 44 9.76 -7.58 11.45
CA GLU A 44 10.94 -6.71 11.44
C GLU A 44 11.85 -6.91 10.21
N THR A 45 11.46 -7.78 9.25
CA THR A 45 12.21 -8.02 8.01
C THR A 45 11.44 -7.53 6.80
N ALA A 46 12.18 -7.11 5.76
CA ALA A 46 11.58 -6.74 4.49
C ALA A 46 10.78 -7.90 3.86
N ALA A 47 11.16 -9.16 4.13
CA ALA A 47 10.44 -10.33 3.63
C ALA A 47 9.09 -10.55 4.31
N GLY A 48 8.97 -10.29 5.62
CA GLY A 48 7.68 -10.33 6.32
C GLY A 48 6.75 -9.22 5.84
N VAL A 49 7.27 -8.00 5.71
CA VAL A 49 6.49 -6.88 5.15
C VAL A 49 6.06 -7.16 3.70
N ASP A 50 6.92 -7.76 2.88
CA ASP A 50 6.60 -8.16 1.49
C ASP A 50 5.51 -9.24 1.45
N LEU A 51 5.57 -10.23 2.34
CA LEU A 51 4.54 -11.25 2.47
C LEU A 51 3.19 -10.63 2.81
N ALA A 52 3.15 -9.74 3.81
CA ALA A 52 1.94 -9.04 4.21
C ALA A 52 1.39 -8.12 3.10
N ALA A 53 2.27 -7.42 2.37
CA ALA A 53 1.89 -6.58 1.24
C ALA A 53 1.31 -7.42 0.09
N LYS A 54 1.95 -8.54 -0.26
CA LYS A 54 1.48 -9.48 -1.28
C LYS A 54 0.14 -10.12 -0.90
N ASN A 55 -0.05 -10.51 0.35
CA ASN A 55 -1.34 -11.00 0.84
C ASN A 55 -2.45 -9.96 0.68
N ALA A 56 -2.11 -8.68 0.85
CA ALA A 56 -3.02 -7.56 0.63
C ALA A 56 -3.16 -7.13 -0.84
N HIS A 57 -2.46 -7.80 -1.77
CA HIS A 57 -2.36 -7.47 -3.20
C HIS A 57 -1.80 -6.06 -3.44
N ILE A 58 -0.73 -5.71 -2.71
CA ILE A 58 -0.04 -4.42 -2.80
C ILE A 58 1.40 -4.68 -3.20
N ASP A 59 1.80 -4.11 -4.33
CA ASP A 59 3.20 -4.09 -4.73
C ASP A 59 3.92 -2.97 -3.99
N MET A 60 5.12 -3.25 -3.48
CA MET A 60 5.98 -2.27 -2.81
C MET A 60 7.42 -2.39 -3.35
N LEU A 61 8.12 -1.27 -3.42
CA LEU A 61 9.55 -1.27 -3.76
C LEU A 61 10.37 -1.84 -2.60
N GLN A 62 11.50 -2.48 -2.91
CA GLN A 62 12.40 -3.03 -1.91
C GLN A 62 12.85 -2.00 -0.85
N SER A 63 13.05 -0.74 -1.26
CA SER A 63 13.38 0.35 -0.33
C SER A 63 12.25 0.64 0.66
N GLN A 64 11.00 0.63 0.19
CA GLN A 64 9.82 0.85 1.03
C GLN A 64 9.61 -0.31 2.01
N LEU A 65 9.86 -1.55 1.57
CA LEU A 65 9.80 -2.74 2.41
C LEU A 65 10.82 -2.68 3.55
N THR A 66 12.07 -2.31 3.23
CA THR A 66 13.13 -2.15 4.23
C THR A 66 12.83 -1.01 5.21
N GLU A 67 12.34 0.13 4.71
CA GLU A 67 11.96 1.27 5.55
C GLU A 67 10.82 0.91 6.51
N ALA A 68 9.78 0.23 6.01
CA ALA A 68 8.66 -0.23 6.83
C ALA A 68 9.13 -1.24 7.91
N ALA A 69 9.98 -2.18 7.55
CA ALA A 69 10.55 -3.16 8.48
C ALA A 69 11.38 -2.49 9.59
N GLN A 70 12.20 -1.49 9.24
CA GLN A 70 12.95 -0.69 10.21
C GLN A 70 12.03 0.07 11.16
N GLN A 71 10.97 0.72 10.62
CA GLN A 71 9.99 1.40 11.45
C GLN A 71 9.26 0.43 12.40
N ILE A 72 8.93 -0.78 11.96
CA ILE A 72 8.33 -1.81 12.84
C ILE A 72 9.30 -2.18 13.99
N ALA A 73 10.58 -2.37 13.68
CA ALA A 73 11.60 -2.66 14.68
C ALA A 73 11.78 -1.52 15.71
N GLU A 74 11.71 -0.28 15.26
CA GLU A 74 11.77 0.90 16.13
C GLU A 74 10.52 1.02 17.01
N LEU A 75 9.34 0.76 16.45
CA LEU A 75 8.05 0.88 17.13
C LEU A 75 7.81 -0.22 18.18
N LYS A 76 8.47 -1.38 18.09
CA LYS A 76 8.39 -2.44 19.10
C LYS A 76 8.71 -1.95 20.52
N SER A 77 9.64 -1.00 20.61
CA SER A 77 10.12 -0.46 21.90
C SER A 77 9.24 0.69 22.41
N GLN A 78 8.30 1.15 21.58
CA GLN A 78 7.41 2.26 21.87
C GLN A 78 6.05 1.74 22.38
N PRO A 79 5.34 2.50 23.23
CA PRO A 79 3.98 2.15 23.59
C PRO A 79 3.11 2.07 22.33
N PRO A 80 2.21 1.07 22.20
CA PRO A 80 1.36 0.94 21.03
C PRO A 80 0.51 2.20 20.84
N ASN A 81 0.40 2.69 19.60
CA ASN A 81 -0.49 3.80 19.28
C ASN A 81 -1.96 3.46 19.58
N THR A 82 -2.31 2.16 19.57
CA THR A 82 -3.61 1.64 20.00
C THR A 82 -3.40 0.30 20.68
N ILE A 83 -3.89 0.15 21.92
CA ILE A 83 -3.99 -1.15 22.59
C ILE A 83 -5.38 -1.69 22.32
N VAL A 84 -5.49 -2.70 21.45
CA VAL A 84 -6.76 -3.38 21.18
C VAL A 84 -6.99 -4.41 22.29
N LYS A 85 -7.69 -4.00 23.37
CA LYS A 85 -8.22 -4.92 24.38
C LYS A 85 -9.61 -5.36 23.96
N THR A 86 -9.73 -6.57 23.43
CA THR A 86 -11.02 -7.10 22.98
C THR A 86 -11.19 -8.56 23.41
N VAL A 87 -12.44 -9.01 23.40
CA VAL A 87 -12.74 -10.42 23.57
C VAL A 87 -12.28 -11.19 22.33
N PRO A 88 -11.82 -12.44 22.48
CA PRO A 88 -11.09 -13.13 21.41
C PRO A 88 -11.85 -13.29 20.09
N VAL A 89 -13.20 -13.38 20.15
CA VAL A 89 -14.09 -13.48 18.98
C VAL A 89 -14.13 -12.19 18.13
N GLU A 90 -13.80 -11.03 18.70
CA GLU A 90 -13.90 -9.73 18.02
C GLU A 90 -12.54 -9.14 17.63
N VAL A 91 -11.43 -9.84 17.91
CA VAL A 91 -10.07 -9.35 17.69
C VAL A 91 -9.83 -8.98 16.23
N ILE A 92 -10.10 -9.91 15.30
CA ILE A 92 -9.87 -9.68 13.87
C ILE A 92 -10.74 -8.55 13.33
N LYS A 93 -12.00 -8.48 13.78
CA LYS A 93 -12.93 -7.42 13.38
C LYS A 93 -12.46 -6.06 13.88
N THR A 94 -11.93 -5.99 15.10
CA THR A 94 -11.45 -4.73 15.68
C THR A 94 -10.17 -4.26 15.01
N ILE A 95 -9.25 -5.18 14.71
CA ILE A 95 -8.04 -4.90 13.93
C ILE A 95 -8.40 -4.31 12.56
N GLU A 96 -9.40 -4.90 11.89
CA GLU A 96 -9.87 -4.42 10.59
C GLU A 96 -10.52 -3.03 10.68
N VAL A 97 -11.32 -2.78 11.71
CA VAL A 97 -11.92 -1.45 11.94
C VAL A 97 -10.84 -0.39 12.17
N GLU A 98 -9.82 -0.68 12.98
CA GLU A 98 -8.72 0.26 13.24
C GLU A 98 -7.82 0.46 12.01
N ARG A 99 -7.60 -0.59 11.21
CA ARG A 99 -6.91 -0.48 9.90
C ARG A 99 -7.68 0.44 8.96
N GLN A 100 -9.00 0.26 8.84
CA GLN A 100 -9.85 1.09 7.99
C GLN A 100 -9.91 2.54 8.47
N LYS A 101 -10.02 2.75 9.79
CA LYS A 101 -10.07 4.07 10.42
C LYS A 101 -8.76 4.86 10.23
N SER A 102 -7.62 4.20 10.36
CA SER A 102 -6.32 4.80 10.04
C SER A 102 -6.15 5.02 8.52
N GLY A 103 -6.86 4.24 7.71
CA GLY A 103 -6.77 4.23 6.26
C GLY A 103 -5.45 3.62 5.78
N ALA A 104 -4.92 2.68 6.56
CA ALA A 104 -3.75 1.87 6.20
C ALA A 104 -4.10 0.91 5.09
N ASP A 105 -3.12 0.61 4.22
CA ASP A 105 -3.36 -0.26 3.07
C ASP A 105 -3.40 -1.73 3.52
N PHE A 106 -2.56 -2.10 4.48
CA PHE A 106 -2.58 -3.39 5.17
C PHE A 106 -2.09 -3.25 6.62
N ALA A 107 -2.28 -4.30 7.42
CA ALA A 107 -1.83 -4.36 8.81
C ALA A 107 -1.09 -5.67 9.09
N ILE A 108 -0.01 -5.58 9.88
CA ILE A 108 0.72 -6.73 10.41
C ILE A 108 0.43 -6.85 11.90
N VAL A 109 0.07 -8.06 12.34
CA VAL A 109 -0.32 -8.32 13.72
C VAL A 109 0.66 -9.31 14.35
N THR A 110 1.18 -8.96 15.52
CA THR A 110 2.15 -9.78 16.27
C THR A 110 1.75 -9.91 17.74
N ASP A 111 2.21 -10.97 18.40
CA ASP A 111 2.02 -11.16 19.84
C ASP A 111 3.21 -10.54 20.61
N PRO A 112 2.99 -9.50 21.43
CA PRO A 112 4.05 -8.92 22.25
C PRO A 112 4.58 -9.89 23.33
N THR A 113 3.78 -10.87 23.75
CA THR A 113 4.15 -11.84 24.79
C THR A 113 4.91 -13.04 24.24
N GLN A 114 4.75 -13.35 22.95
CA GLN A 114 5.44 -14.45 22.26
C GLN A 114 6.02 -13.97 20.92
N PRO A 115 7.09 -13.15 20.94
CA PRO A 115 7.62 -12.49 19.75
C PRO A 115 8.13 -13.47 18.67
N ASP A 116 8.49 -14.69 19.06
CA ASP A 116 9.02 -15.71 18.14
C ASP A 116 7.92 -16.52 17.45
N LYS A 117 6.67 -16.40 17.89
CA LYS A 117 5.55 -17.16 17.33
C LYS A 117 4.65 -16.30 16.47
N GLN A 118 4.19 -16.90 15.38
CA GLN A 118 3.13 -16.34 14.57
C GLN A 118 1.81 -16.39 15.37
N VAL A 119 1.05 -15.30 15.32
CA VAL A 119 -0.30 -15.27 15.89
C VAL A 119 -1.20 -16.19 15.04
N ASP A 120 -1.73 -17.26 15.64
CA ASP A 120 -2.78 -18.05 14.98
C ASP A 120 -4.15 -17.46 15.32
N SER A 121 -4.81 -16.88 14.31
CA SER A 121 -6.14 -16.31 14.42
C SER A 121 -7.16 -17.31 14.97
N LYS A 122 -7.03 -18.59 14.63
CA LYS A 122 -7.93 -19.67 15.07
C LYS A 122 -7.68 -20.08 16.52
N GLU A 123 -6.46 -19.93 17.01
CA GLU A 123 -6.16 -20.16 18.42
C GLU A 123 -6.66 -19.00 19.28
N VAL A 124 -6.49 -17.77 18.80
CA VAL A 124 -7.05 -16.57 19.44
C VAL A 124 -8.57 -16.69 19.52
N GLU A 125 -9.28 -17.02 18.45
CA GLU A 125 -10.74 -17.18 18.47
C GLU A 125 -11.26 -18.28 19.42
N LYS A 126 -10.43 -19.28 19.73
CA LYS A 126 -10.77 -20.38 20.66
C LYS A 126 -10.51 -20.03 22.13
N LEU A 127 -9.87 -18.90 22.42
CA LEU A 127 -9.64 -18.49 23.80
C LEU A 127 -10.97 -18.21 24.51
N PRO A 128 -11.06 -18.50 25.81
CA PRO A 128 -12.22 -18.17 26.61
C PRO A 128 -12.55 -16.67 26.50
N THR A 129 -13.84 -16.33 26.38
CA THR A 129 -14.33 -14.95 26.17
C THR A 129 -13.96 -13.97 27.29
N ASP A 130 -13.62 -14.47 28.47
CA ASP A 130 -13.15 -13.74 29.65
C ASP A 130 -11.64 -13.47 29.63
N THR A 131 -10.90 -14.04 28.66
CA THR A 131 -9.47 -13.82 28.51
C THR A 131 -9.22 -12.59 27.63
N SER A 132 -8.62 -11.55 28.22
CA SER A 132 -8.20 -10.38 27.45
C SER A 132 -6.96 -10.70 26.61
N VAL A 133 -7.05 -10.51 25.29
CA VAL A 133 -5.91 -10.67 24.38
C VAL A 133 -5.34 -9.29 24.07
N THR A 134 -4.01 -9.17 24.05
CA THR A 134 -3.30 -7.94 23.67
C THR A 134 -2.36 -8.28 22.51
N LEU A 135 -2.61 -7.70 21.34
CA LEU A 135 -1.79 -7.86 20.15
C LEU A 135 -1.23 -6.51 19.72
N ASN A 136 -0.04 -6.53 19.13
CA ASN A 136 0.51 -5.38 18.42
C ASN A 136 -0.08 -5.34 17.02
N GLN A 137 -0.45 -4.14 16.56
CA GLN A 137 -0.94 -3.91 15.21
C GLN A 137 -0.10 -2.81 14.55
N TYR A 138 0.62 -3.17 13.49
CA TYR A 138 1.38 -2.26 12.67
C TYR A 138 0.59 -1.93 11.42
N ASN A 139 0.05 -0.71 11.36
CA ASN A 139 -0.73 -0.21 10.24
C ASN A 139 0.22 0.35 9.17
N VAL A 140 0.34 -0.33 8.03
CA VAL A 140 1.30 0.01 6.97
C VAL A 140 0.63 0.81 5.87
N PHE A 141 1.26 1.93 5.51
CA PHE A 141 0.83 2.82 4.43
C PHE A 141 1.82 2.67 3.27
N ALA A 142 1.48 1.84 2.29
CA ALA A 142 2.35 1.57 1.15
C ALA A 142 2.56 2.83 0.28
N TYR A 143 1.53 3.65 0.17
CA TYR A 143 1.53 4.85 -0.67
C TYR A 143 0.98 6.06 0.08
N LYS A 144 1.69 7.19 0.05
CA LYS A 144 1.23 8.43 0.69
C LYS A 144 -0.11 8.89 0.10
N LYS A 145 -1.02 9.40 0.92
CA LYS A 145 -2.32 9.91 0.44
C LYS A 145 -2.14 11.13 -0.49
N VAL A 146 -1.15 11.97 -0.19
CA VAL A 146 -0.79 13.17 -0.94
C VAL A 146 0.72 13.26 -1.04
N ILE A 147 1.23 13.52 -2.24
CA ILE A 147 2.63 13.85 -2.52
C ILE A 147 2.69 15.34 -2.85
N ARG A 148 3.69 16.02 -2.30
CA ARG A 148 4.01 17.41 -2.61
C ARG A 148 5.46 17.48 -3.05
N GLY A 149 5.72 18.14 -4.17
CA GLY A 149 7.04 18.27 -4.75
C GLY A 149 7.36 19.72 -5.08
N ILE A 150 8.63 20.06 -4.99
CA ILE A 150 9.19 21.27 -5.59
C ILE A 150 10.35 20.80 -6.46
N ASN A 151 10.24 21.00 -7.77
CA ASN A 151 11.32 20.70 -8.69
C ASN A 151 11.99 22.00 -9.08
N VAL A 152 13.32 21.99 -9.00
CA VAL A 152 14.17 23.15 -9.26
C VAL A 152 15.16 22.75 -10.35
N TYR A 153 15.10 23.43 -11.48
CA TYR A 153 15.98 23.22 -12.63
C TYR A 153 16.94 24.40 -12.74
N PRO A 154 18.21 24.23 -12.32
CA PRO A 154 19.23 25.24 -12.52
C PRO A 154 19.74 25.24 -13.95
N ASP A 155 20.27 26.40 -14.38
CA ASP A 155 21.05 26.54 -15.61
C ASP A 155 22.40 25.83 -15.42
N TRP A 156 22.48 24.57 -15.84
CA TRP A 156 23.70 23.77 -15.67
C TRP A 156 24.90 24.36 -16.43
N ASN A 157 24.67 25.06 -17.55
CA ASN A 157 25.75 25.68 -18.31
C ASN A 157 26.40 26.85 -17.55
N LYS A 158 25.60 27.61 -16.78
CA LYS A 158 26.11 28.71 -15.93
C LYS A 158 26.55 28.24 -14.54
N ALA A 159 25.89 27.22 -14.00
CA ALA A 159 26.24 26.65 -12.69
C ALA A 159 27.69 26.11 -12.68
N VAL A 160 28.10 25.42 -13.75
CA VAL A 160 29.48 24.91 -13.90
C VAL A 160 30.52 26.05 -14.02
N GLN A 161 30.10 27.26 -14.39
CA GLN A 161 30.93 28.47 -14.44
C GLN A 161 30.89 29.29 -13.13
N GLY A 162 30.32 28.75 -12.05
CA GLY A 162 30.20 29.43 -10.75
C GLY A 162 29.13 30.52 -10.70
N LYS A 163 28.27 30.63 -11.72
CA LYS A 163 27.15 31.58 -11.77
C LYS A 163 25.84 30.81 -11.59
N PHE A 164 25.29 30.82 -10.38
CA PHE A 164 24.00 30.17 -10.13
C PHE A 164 22.87 30.98 -10.78
N LYS A 165 22.20 30.37 -11.76
CA LYS A 165 20.97 30.89 -12.36
C LYS A 165 19.92 29.79 -12.35
N LEU A 166 18.69 30.15 -12.01
CA LEU A 166 17.52 29.26 -12.07
C LEU A 166 16.87 29.40 -13.43
N ASP A 167 16.57 28.27 -14.06
CA ASP A 167 15.83 28.25 -15.32
C ASP A 167 14.35 27.93 -15.09
N GLU A 168 14.04 26.99 -14.19
CA GLU A 168 12.65 26.65 -13.90
C GLU A 168 12.45 26.24 -12.44
N VAL A 169 11.32 26.66 -11.88
CA VAL A 169 10.82 26.15 -10.60
C VAL A 169 9.37 25.71 -10.79
N THR A 170 9.06 24.48 -10.39
CA THR A 170 7.70 23.96 -10.35
C THR A 170 7.36 23.45 -8.96
N ALA A 171 6.12 23.67 -8.55
CA ALA A 171 5.52 23.05 -7.38
C ALA A 171 4.39 22.13 -7.85
N ASP A 172 4.32 20.94 -7.27
CA ASP A 172 3.28 19.98 -7.59
C ASP A 172 2.60 19.41 -6.35
N VAL A 173 1.30 19.18 -6.46
CA VAL A 173 0.49 18.52 -5.45
C VAL A 173 -0.30 17.42 -6.14
N SER A 174 -0.07 16.18 -5.71
CA SER A 174 -0.68 14.99 -6.30
C SER A 174 -1.38 14.17 -5.23
N ARG A 175 -2.62 13.75 -5.51
CA ARG A 175 -3.44 12.90 -4.64
C ARG A 175 -3.51 11.49 -5.20
N ARG A 176 -3.38 10.50 -4.31
CA ARG A 176 -3.53 9.09 -4.65
C ARG A 176 -4.96 8.80 -5.11
N ILE A 177 -5.11 8.10 -6.24
CA ILE A 177 -6.42 7.74 -6.83
C ILE A 177 -6.71 6.24 -6.80
N SER A 178 -5.69 5.42 -6.51
CA SER A 178 -5.80 3.96 -6.52
C SER A 178 -4.94 3.32 -5.45
N LYS A 179 -5.17 2.02 -5.19
CA LYS A 179 -4.43 1.24 -4.17
C LYS A 179 -3.03 0.84 -4.62
N ASP A 180 -2.79 0.75 -5.93
CA ASP A 180 -1.50 0.46 -6.57
C ASP A 180 -0.61 1.72 -6.71
N GLY A 181 -0.92 2.80 -5.99
CA GLY A 181 -0.03 3.96 -5.94
C GLY A 181 -0.07 4.87 -7.16
N LYS A 182 -1.19 4.93 -7.90
CA LYS A 182 -1.39 5.94 -8.95
C LYS A 182 -1.85 7.25 -8.36
N TYR A 183 -1.37 8.36 -8.92
CA TYR A 183 -1.64 9.71 -8.47
C TYR A 183 -2.15 10.58 -9.60
N ILE A 184 -3.07 11.48 -9.28
CA ILE A 184 -3.42 12.62 -10.13
C ILE A 184 -3.13 13.91 -9.37
N GLY A 185 -2.59 14.90 -10.06
CA GLY A 185 -2.16 16.14 -9.45
C GLY A 185 -2.17 17.31 -10.40
N VAL A 186 -1.91 18.47 -9.80
CA VAL A 186 -1.65 19.71 -10.53
C VAL A 186 -0.19 20.09 -10.31
N VAL A 187 0.42 20.62 -11.35
CA VAL A 187 1.74 21.25 -11.31
C VAL A 187 1.59 22.68 -11.76
N ALA A 188 2.24 23.60 -11.06
CA ALA A 188 2.33 25.00 -11.43
C ALA A 188 3.75 25.49 -11.20
N GLY A 189 4.24 26.37 -12.06
CA GLY A 189 5.60 26.84 -11.97
C GLY A 189 5.89 27.99 -12.90
N TYR A 190 7.16 28.37 -12.93
CA TYR A 190 7.64 29.48 -13.72
C TYR A 190 8.96 29.12 -14.39
N ASP A 191 9.02 29.38 -15.68
CA ASP A 191 10.19 29.23 -16.54
C ASP A 191 10.80 30.62 -16.73
N PHE A 192 11.92 30.84 -16.05
CA PHE A 192 12.67 32.11 -16.03
C PHE A 192 13.51 32.31 -17.29
N GLU A 193 13.75 31.26 -18.08
CA GLU A 193 14.43 31.37 -19.37
C GLU A 193 13.51 32.00 -20.42
N HIS A 194 12.25 31.56 -20.44
CA HIS A 194 11.26 31.98 -21.43
C HIS A 194 10.25 33.02 -20.93
N ASP A 195 10.37 33.47 -19.67
CA ASP A 195 9.48 34.44 -19.00
C ASP A 195 8.01 33.98 -19.01
N LYS A 196 7.77 32.69 -18.69
CA LYS A 196 6.44 32.06 -18.83
C LYS A 196 5.99 31.30 -17.59
N ALA A 197 4.73 31.49 -17.23
CA ALA A 197 4.05 30.62 -16.27
C ALA A 197 3.69 29.27 -16.91
N LYS A 198 3.89 28.19 -16.16
CA LYS A 198 3.50 26.82 -16.53
C LYS A 198 2.44 26.32 -15.57
N ALA A 199 1.41 25.70 -16.12
CA ALA A 199 0.41 24.95 -15.35
C ALA A 199 0.09 23.66 -16.09
N GLY A 200 -0.12 22.58 -15.37
CA GLY A 200 -0.37 21.27 -15.97
C GLY A 200 -0.98 20.27 -15.01
N LEU A 201 -1.31 19.11 -15.56
CA LEU A 201 -1.77 17.95 -14.81
C LEU A 201 -0.64 16.93 -14.72
N ARG A 202 -0.46 16.35 -13.53
CA ARG A 202 0.45 15.24 -13.29
C ARG A 202 -0.39 13.97 -13.16
N TYR A 203 -0.01 12.93 -13.88
CA TYR A 203 -0.61 11.60 -13.74
C TYR A 203 0.51 10.56 -13.65
N SER A 204 0.48 9.72 -12.62
CA SER A 204 1.39 8.57 -12.52
C SER A 204 0.61 7.29 -12.83
N PHE A 205 1.20 6.43 -13.65
CA PHE A 205 0.70 5.11 -14.03
C PHE A 205 1.40 4.01 -13.25
#